data_AF-A0A7I7XEK8-F1
#
_entry.id   AF-A0A7I7XEK8-F1
#
_cell.length_a   1.000
_cell.length_b   1.000
_cell.length_c   1.000
_cell.angle_alpha   90.00
_cell.angle_beta   90.00
_cell.angle_gamma   90.00
#
_symmetry.space_group_name_H-M   'P 1'
#
loop_
_entity.id
_entity.type
_entity.pdbx_description
1 polymer ?
#
loop_
_entity_poly.entity_id
_entity_poly.type
_entity_poly.pdbx_seq_one_letter_code
_entity_poly.pdbx_strand_id
1 'polypeptide(L)'
;MASTVLDARPITRPVLIQPLRSALVGGLGRDGFTRALSRFSMTDRPPSGFVRGFVVEHFGEQKGHLNLKKSGLRPVASLARALAQRTGDPTGSTPQRLERAQRSGLLTADEADALTGAFSLCYHLVFDSQIAAIKVGAPVASSIDPATLDPLERRHLRNAFRTINGIQERLSRKWFDYEGR
;
A
#
# COMPACT_ATOMS: atom_id res chain seq x y z
N MET A 1 8.63 -3.97 -11.49
CA MET A 1 9.03 -5.39 -11.32
C MET A 1 9.64 -5.69 -9.95
N ALA A 2 10.50 -4.83 -9.39
CA ALA A 2 11.17 -5.07 -8.09
C ALA A 2 10.22 -5.40 -6.91
N SER A 3 9.06 -4.75 -6.82
CA SER A 3 8.11 -4.92 -5.70
C SER A 3 7.46 -6.31 -5.63
N THR A 4 7.16 -6.91 -6.79
CA THR A 4 6.43 -8.20 -6.87
C THR A 4 7.25 -9.38 -6.35
N VAL A 5 8.58 -9.30 -6.48
CA VAL A 5 9.48 -10.37 -6.04
C VAL A 5 9.38 -10.60 -4.53
N LEU A 6 9.12 -9.56 -3.73
CA LEU A 6 8.96 -9.69 -2.29
C LEU A 6 7.69 -10.45 -1.87
N ASP A 7 6.70 -10.53 -2.75
CA ASP A 7 5.46 -11.28 -2.50
C ASP A 7 5.54 -12.72 -3.00
N ALA A 8 6.64 -13.13 -3.63
CA ALA A 8 6.80 -14.49 -4.10
C ALA A 8 6.73 -15.46 -2.91
N ARG A 9 5.74 -16.34 -2.97
CA ARG A 9 5.54 -17.43 -2.00
C ARG A 9 5.67 -18.76 -2.74
N PRO A 10 6.52 -19.68 -2.26
CA PRO A 10 6.60 -21.00 -2.87
C PRO A 10 5.28 -21.73 -2.58
N ILE A 11 4.57 -22.11 -3.64
CA ILE A 11 3.40 -22.99 -3.54
C ILE A 11 3.89 -24.43 -3.34
N THR A 12 4.99 -24.78 -4.01
CA THR A 12 5.70 -26.06 -3.86
C THR A 12 7.20 -25.79 -3.71
N ARG A 13 7.91 -26.74 -3.09
CA ARG A 13 9.39 -26.73 -2.92
C ARG A 13 9.95 -25.41 -2.35
N PRO A 14 9.73 -25.11 -1.06
CA PRO A 14 10.20 -23.88 -0.41
C PRO A 14 11.71 -23.61 -0.51
N VAL A 15 12.52 -24.65 -0.70
CA VAL A 15 13.98 -24.51 -0.86
C VAL A 15 14.37 -23.63 -2.06
N LEU A 16 13.56 -23.61 -3.13
CA LEU A 16 13.90 -22.90 -4.37
C LEU A 16 13.88 -21.37 -4.22
N ILE A 17 13.14 -20.84 -3.24
CA ILE A 17 13.07 -19.39 -3.03
C ILE A 17 14.20 -18.87 -2.12
N GLN A 18 14.92 -19.77 -1.45
CA GLN A 18 15.91 -19.38 -0.45
C GLN A 18 17.10 -18.61 -1.05
N PRO A 19 17.71 -19.03 -2.18
CA PRO A 19 18.80 -18.27 -2.81
C PRO A 19 18.36 -16.86 -3.23
N LEU A 20 17.16 -16.74 -3.78
CA LEU A 20 16.58 -15.45 -4.17
C LEU A 20 16.37 -14.55 -2.94
N ARG A 21 15.79 -15.09 -1.86
CA ARG A 21 15.62 -14.34 -0.61
C ARG A 21 16.94 -13.86 -0.04
N SER A 22 17.93 -14.76 0.04
CA SER A 22 19.28 -14.43 0.51
C SER A 22 19.93 -13.32 -0.33
N ALA A 23 19.75 -13.34 -1.65
CA ALA A 23 20.26 -12.29 -2.53
C ALA A 23 19.57 -10.93 -2.35
N LEU A 24 18.27 -10.92 -1.99
CA LEU A 24 17.51 -9.68 -1.75
C LEU A 24 17.84 -9.03 -0.41
N VAL A 25 18.16 -9.84 0.60
CA VAL A 25 18.46 -9.35 1.96
C VAL A 25 19.96 -9.20 2.25
N GLY A 26 20.83 -9.80 1.42
CA GLY A 26 22.28 -9.80 1.60
C GLY A 26 23.08 -9.05 0.52
N GLY A 27 24.36 -8.77 0.84
CA GLY A 27 25.37 -8.25 -0.10
C GLY A 27 25.12 -6.83 -0.65
N LEU A 28 25.76 -6.54 -1.81
CA LEU A 28 25.67 -5.26 -2.54
C LEU A 28 24.25 -4.94 -3.06
N GLY A 29 23.37 -5.96 -3.15
CA GLY A 29 22.00 -5.82 -3.64
C GLY A 29 21.04 -5.19 -2.64
N ARG A 30 21.31 -5.30 -1.32
CA ARG A 30 20.41 -4.82 -0.27
C ARG A 30 20.15 -3.32 -0.38
N ASP A 31 21.19 -2.52 -0.57
CA ASP A 31 21.08 -1.06 -0.60
C ASP A 31 20.39 -0.58 -1.88
N GLY A 32 20.81 -1.11 -3.04
CA GLY A 32 20.18 -0.81 -4.32
C GLY A 32 18.69 -1.18 -4.35
N PHE A 33 18.35 -2.35 -3.83
CA PHE A 33 16.98 -2.83 -3.76
C PHE A 33 16.14 -2.03 -2.75
N THR A 34 16.71 -1.66 -1.60
CA THR A 34 16.06 -0.79 -0.61
C THR A 34 15.76 0.59 -1.19
N ARG A 35 16.70 1.19 -1.93
CA ARG A 35 16.48 2.47 -2.64
C ARG A 35 15.39 2.34 -3.70
N ALA A 36 15.43 1.29 -4.52
CA ALA A 36 14.43 1.04 -5.55
C ALA A 36 13.01 0.88 -4.96
N LEU A 37 12.86 0.13 -3.86
CA LEU A 37 11.59 -0.02 -3.17
C LEU A 37 11.12 1.28 -2.50
N SER A 38 12.04 2.05 -1.92
CA SER A 38 11.73 3.35 -1.33
C SER A 38 11.12 4.28 -2.39
N ARG A 39 11.76 4.39 -3.56
CA ARG A 39 11.24 5.17 -4.70
C ARG A 39 9.89 4.64 -5.20
N PHE A 40 9.77 3.33 -5.37
CA PHE A 40 8.52 2.70 -5.83
C PHE A 40 7.37 2.94 -4.86
N SER A 41 7.64 2.92 -3.55
CA SER A 41 6.62 3.18 -2.53
C SER A 41 6.11 4.63 -2.52
N MET A 42 6.76 5.54 -3.23
CA MET A 42 6.32 6.93 -3.41
C MET A 42 5.60 7.19 -4.74
N THR A 43 5.56 6.22 -5.66
CA THR A 43 4.95 6.36 -6.99
C THR A 43 3.43 6.39 -6.92
N ASP A 44 2.83 5.46 -6.18
CA ASP A 44 1.39 5.42 -5.97
C ASP A 44 1.05 6.25 -4.70
N ARG A 45 0.31 7.35 -4.87
CA ARG A 45 -0.16 8.18 -3.75
C ARG A 45 -1.69 8.19 -3.69
N PRO A 46 -2.28 8.05 -2.49
CA PRO A 46 -3.70 8.30 -2.30
C PRO A 46 -4.08 9.72 -2.74
N PRO A 47 -5.32 9.93 -3.21
CA PRO A 47 -5.79 11.28 -3.49
C PRO A 47 -5.75 12.13 -2.22
N SER A 48 -5.16 13.33 -2.32
CA SER A 48 -4.93 14.25 -1.18
C SER A 48 -6.20 14.94 -0.68
N GLY A 49 -7.32 14.81 -1.39
CA GLY A 49 -8.61 15.33 -0.95
C GLY A 49 -9.80 14.75 -1.72
N PHE A 50 -10.98 14.85 -1.09
CA PHE A 50 -12.29 14.76 -1.73
C PHE A 50 -12.90 16.16 -1.68
N VAL A 51 -12.47 17.07 -2.55
CA VAL A 51 -13.12 18.39 -2.63
C VAL A 51 -14.49 18.19 -3.27
N ARG A 52 -15.53 18.86 -2.73
CA ARG A 52 -16.95 18.78 -3.15
C ARG A 52 -17.11 18.49 -4.65
N GLY A 53 -17.41 17.24 -4.99
CA GLY A 53 -17.72 16.82 -6.37
C GLY A 53 -16.55 16.29 -7.20
N PHE A 54 -15.36 16.11 -6.63
CA PHE A 54 -14.19 15.68 -7.39
C PHE A 54 -13.45 14.50 -6.76
N VAL A 55 -13.76 13.30 -7.29
CA VAL A 55 -12.71 12.36 -7.65
C VAL A 55 -12.29 12.74 -9.07
N VAL A 56 -11.42 13.75 -9.21
CA VAL A 56 -10.70 13.93 -10.49
C VAL A 56 -9.72 12.76 -10.57
N GLU A 57 -10.14 11.64 -11.14
CA GLU A 57 -9.17 10.89 -11.93
C GLU A 57 -8.77 11.82 -13.08
N HIS A 58 -7.62 12.48 -12.95
CA HIS A 58 -6.93 12.92 -14.15
C HIS A 58 -6.69 11.63 -14.94
N PHE A 59 -7.22 11.60 -16.17
CA PHE A 59 -7.22 10.49 -17.14
C PHE A 59 -8.35 9.45 -17.02
N GLY A 60 -9.38 9.60 -17.87
CA GLY A 60 -10.20 8.48 -18.36
C GLY A 60 -11.72 8.62 -18.24
N GLU A 61 -12.44 7.77 -18.99
CA GLU A 61 -13.91 7.73 -19.15
C GLU A 61 -14.70 7.43 -17.85
N GLN A 62 -14.06 7.26 -16.69
CA GLN A 62 -14.69 6.96 -15.40
C GLN A 62 -14.71 8.16 -14.44
N LYS A 63 -15.30 9.28 -14.86
CA LYS A 63 -15.53 10.42 -13.96
C LYS A 63 -16.34 9.96 -12.73
N GLY A 64 -15.85 10.27 -11.52
CA GLY A 64 -16.57 10.01 -10.26
C GLY A 64 -16.28 8.69 -9.55
N HIS A 65 -15.51 7.77 -10.16
CA HIS A 65 -15.14 6.51 -9.52
C HIS A 65 -13.74 6.57 -8.89
N LEU A 66 -13.61 5.96 -7.72
CA LEU A 66 -12.37 5.86 -6.95
C LEU A 66 -11.85 4.42 -6.99
N ASN A 67 -10.71 4.21 -7.62
CA ASN A 67 -10.04 2.91 -7.60
C ASN A 67 -9.30 2.65 -6.27
N LEU A 68 -9.89 1.87 -5.37
CA LEU A 68 -9.35 1.58 -4.03
C LEU A 68 -8.05 0.77 -4.07
N LYS A 69 -7.86 -0.07 -5.09
CA LYS A 69 -6.60 -0.77 -5.30
C LYS A 69 -5.46 0.19 -5.61
N LYS A 70 -5.69 1.22 -6.44
CA LYS A 70 -4.70 2.26 -6.78
C LYS A 70 -4.47 3.23 -5.62
N SER A 71 -5.56 3.67 -4.99
CA SER A 71 -5.53 4.79 -4.04
C SER A 71 -5.20 4.38 -2.59
N GLY A 72 -5.45 3.14 -2.18
CA GLY A 72 -5.22 2.69 -0.80
C GLY A 72 -4.36 1.44 -0.71
N LEU A 73 -4.80 0.33 -1.33
CA LEU A 73 -4.14 -0.97 -1.15
C LEU A 73 -2.70 -0.99 -1.68
N ARG A 74 -2.46 -0.46 -2.88
CA ARG A 74 -1.11 -0.41 -3.47
C ARG A 74 -0.16 0.50 -2.69
N PRO A 75 -0.52 1.75 -2.33
CA PRO A 75 0.32 2.61 -1.51
C PRO A 75 0.74 1.95 -0.20
N VAL A 76 -0.21 1.39 0.56
CA VAL A 76 0.10 0.73 1.84
C VAL A 76 0.96 -0.51 1.65
N ALA A 77 0.64 -1.37 0.67
CA ALA A 77 1.45 -2.56 0.41
C ALA A 77 2.88 -2.22 -0.03
N SER A 78 3.05 -1.21 -0.87
CA SER A 78 4.37 -0.77 -1.34
C SER A 78 5.19 -0.14 -0.22
N LEU A 79 4.58 0.66 0.66
CA LEU A 79 5.21 1.17 1.88
C LEU A 79 5.65 0.03 2.80
N ALA A 80 4.77 -0.93 3.07
CA ALA A 80 5.05 -2.06 3.94
C ALA A 80 6.22 -2.91 3.41
N ARG A 81 6.29 -3.13 2.09
CA ARG A 81 7.43 -3.81 1.44
C ARG A 81 8.74 -3.04 1.61
N ALA A 82 8.73 -1.73 1.38
CA ALA A 82 9.92 -0.88 1.52
C ALA A 82 10.42 -0.84 2.98
N LEU A 83 9.50 -0.74 3.94
CA LEU A 83 9.81 -0.76 5.36
C LEU A 83 10.36 -2.12 5.81
N ALA A 84 9.70 -3.21 5.45
CA ALA A 84 10.13 -4.55 5.84
C ALA A 84 11.50 -4.92 5.23
N GLN A 85 11.80 -4.47 4.00
CA GLN A 85 13.13 -4.63 3.41
C GLN A 85 14.23 -4.01 4.29
N ARG A 86 13.99 -2.85 4.89
CA ARG A 86 14.96 -2.18 5.78
C ARG A 86 15.23 -2.97 7.06
N THR A 87 14.27 -3.77 7.51
CA THR A 87 14.42 -4.67 8.68
C THR A 87 15.26 -5.91 8.37
N GLY A 88 15.56 -6.20 7.11
CA GLY A 88 16.24 -7.43 6.69
C GLY A 88 15.31 -8.64 6.53
N ASP A 89 14.03 -8.51 6.89
CA ASP A 89 13.01 -9.54 6.65
C ASP A 89 11.79 -8.93 5.90
N PRO A 90 11.80 -8.97 4.56
CA PRO A 90 10.72 -8.45 3.74
C PRO A 90 9.54 -9.43 3.58
N THR A 91 9.58 -10.60 4.22
CA THR A 91 8.57 -11.65 4.03
C THR A 91 7.27 -11.35 4.79
N GLY A 92 6.20 -12.08 4.44
CA GLY A 92 4.91 -11.99 5.13
C GLY A 92 3.84 -11.23 4.36
N SER A 93 2.67 -11.07 4.98
CA SER A 93 1.57 -10.24 4.49
C SER A 93 1.86 -8.75 4.75
N THR A 94 1.08 -7.86 4.13
CA THR A 94 1.19 -6.42 4.39
C THR A 94 1.06 -6.08 5.88
N PRO A 95 0.07 -6.59 6.64
CA PRO A 95 0.01 -6.36 8.10
C PRO A 95 1.25 -6.85 8.85
N GLN A 96 1.75 -8.06 8.54
CA GLN A 96 2.96 -8.61 9.18
C GLN A 96 4.19 -7.74 8.93
N ARG A 97 4.30 -7.18 7.71
CA ARG A 97 5.39 -6.26 7.35
C ARG A 97 5.29 -4.92 8.09
N LEU A 98 4.08 -4.40 8.29
CA LEU A 98 3.85 -3.17 9.06
C LEU A 98 4.17 -3.38 10.55
N GLU A 99 3.72 -4.50 11.12
CA GLU A 99 4.06 -4.89 12.49
C GLU A 99 5.58 -5.01 12.68
N ARG A 100 6.27 -5.64 11.73
CA ARG A 100 7.73 -5.73 11.77
C ARG A 100 8.40 -4.35 11.70
N ALA A 101 7.91 -3.47 10.84
CA ALA A 101 8.41 -2.10 10.73
C ALA A 101 8.24 -1.32 12.04
N GLN A 102 7.13 -1.53 12.75
CA GLN A 102 6.87 -0.96 14.07
C GLN A 102 7.82 -1.50 15.14
N ARG A 103 7.99 -2.83 15.21
CA ARG A 103 8.95 -3.47 16.13
C ARG A 103 10.39 -3.03 15.90
N SER A 104 10.75 -2.66 14.66
CA SER A 104 12.07 -2.11 14.32
C SER A 104 12.19 -0.58 14.46
N GLY A 105 11.17 0.11 14.98
CA GLY A 105 11.19 1.57 15.19
C GLY A 105 11.15 2.40 13.91
N LEU A 106 10.78 1.81 12.77
CA LEU A 106 10.63 2.55 11.49
C LEU A 106 9.26 3.25 11.40
N LEU A 107 8.27 2.71 12.10
CA LEU A 107 6.94 3.28 12.32
C LEU A 107 6.68 3.43 13.82
N THR A 108 5.89 4.43 14.20
CA THR A 108 5.26 4.44 15.54
C THR A 108 4.13 3.40 15.60
N ALA A 109 3.64 3.11 16.81
CA ALA A 109 2.47 2.24 16.99
C ALA A 109 1.24 2.81 16.24
N ASP A 110 0.93 4.09 16.45
CA ASP A 110 -0.18 4.78 15.78
C ASP A 110 -0.09 4.74 14.26
N GLU A 111 1.11 4.85 13.69
CA GLU A 111 1.30 4.78 12.24
C GLU A 111 1.07 3.38 11.70
N ALA A 112 1.55 2.35 12.39
CA ALA A 112 1.34 0.97 11.99
C ALA A 112 -0.13 0.57 12.08
N ASP A 113 -0.82 0.99 13.13
CA ASP A 113 -2.25 0.77 13.32
C ASP A 113 -3.07 1.52 12.26
N ALA A 114 -2.72 2.78 11.99
CA ALA A 114 -3.42 3.57 10.98
C ALA A 114 -3.24 3.00 9.56
N LEU A 115 -2.02 2.56 9.20
CA LEU A 115 -1.79 1.91 7.90
C LEU A 115 -2.53 0.57 7.79
N THR A 116 -2.53 -0.22 8.86
CA THR A 116 -3.26 -1.51 8.91
C THR A 116 -4.77 -1.28 8.80
N GLY A 117 -5.32 -0.32 9.55
CA GLY A 117 -6.73 0.06 9.49
C GLY A 117 -7.14 0.57 8.11
N ALA A 118 -6.32 1.44 7.49
CA ALA A 118 -6.57 1.92 6.14
C ALA A 118 -6.56 0.79 5.09
N PHE A 119 -5.64 -0.17 5.24
CA PHE A 119 -5.56 -1.34 4.37
C PHE A 119 -6.80 -2.22 4.48
N SER A 120 -7.24 -2.52 5.71
CA SER A 120 -8.44 -3.31 5.99
C SER A 120 -9.71 -2.61 5.49
N LEU A 121 -9.85 -1.30 5.71
CA LEU A 121 -10.96 -0.51 5.20
C LEU A 121 -11.07 -0.62 3.66
N CYS A 122 -9.96 -0.42 2.96
CA CYS A 122 -9.96 -0.50 1.50
C CYS A 122 -10.34 -1.90 1.01
N TYR A 123 -9.91 -2.96 1.70
CA TYR A 123 -10.31 -4.33 1.37
C TYR A 123 -11.80 -4.56 1.59
N HIS A 124 -12.34 -4.14 2.74
CA HIS A 124 -13.78 -4.27 3.03
C HIS A 124 -14.61 -3.60 1.93
N LEU A 125 -14.34 -2.33 1.61
CA LEU A 125 -15.07 -1.61 0.57
C LEU A 125 -14.96 -2.26 -0.82
N VAL A 126 -13.79 -2.84 -1.16
CA VAL A 126 -13.63 -3.60 -2.41
C VAL A 126 -14.46 -4.88 -2.39
N PHE A 127 -14.43 -5.63 -1.28
CA PHE A 127 -15.18 -6.87 -1.17
C PHE A 127 -16.69 -6.64 -1.18
N ASP A 128 -17.18 -5.65 -0.45
CA ASP A 128 -18.60 -5.33 -0.41
C ASP A 128 -19.13 -4.96 -1.80
N SER A 129 -18.37 -4.12 -2.53
CA SER A 129 -18.68 -3.77 -3.92
C SER A 129 -18.68 -4.99 -4.85
N GLN A 130 -17.68 -5.87 -4.73
CA GLN A 130 -17.57 -7.06 -5.58
C GLN A 130 -18.65 -8.10 -5.27
N ILE A 131 -18.96 -8.31 -3.99
CA ILE A 131 -20.04 -9.21 -3.56
C ILE A 131 -21.39 -8.69 -4.10
N ALA A 132 -21.65 -7.38 -4.00
CA ALA A 132 -22.85 -6.78 -4.55
C ALA A 132 -22.95 -6.98 -6.07
N ALA A 133 -21.86 -6.76 -6.81
CA ALA A 133 -21.82 -6.97 -8.25
C ALA A 133 -22.08 -8.44 -8.65
N ILE A 134 -21.43 -9.38 -7.95
CA ILE A 134 -21.60 -10.83 -8.20
C ILE A 134 -23.07 -11.26 -8.01
N LYS A 135 -23.73 -10.76 -6.96
CA LYS A 135 -25.15 -11.10 -6.66
C LYS A 135 -26.11 -10.71 -7.78
N VAL A 136 -25.78 -9.68 -8.56
CA VAL A 136 -26.61 -9.19 -9.67
C VAL A 136 -26.04 -9.54 -11.05
N GLY A 137 -24.99 -10.37 -11.11
CA GLY A 137 -24.33 -10.75 -12.36
C GLY A 137 -23.59 -9.60 -13.06
N ALA A 138 -23.25 -8.53 -12.35
CA ALA A 138 -22.53 -7.38 -12.90
C ALA A 138 -21.00 -7.59 -12.90
N PRO A 139 -20.25 -6.86 -13.75
CA PRO A 139 -18.79 -6.91 -13.76
C PRO A 139 -18.18 -6.50 -12.42
N VAL A 140 -17.21 -7.29 -11.92
CA VAL A 140 -16.46 -6.96 -10.70
C VAL A 140 -15.41 -5.89 -10.97
N ALA A 141 -15.42 -4.83 -10.18
CA ALA A 141 -14.42 -3.76 -10.23
C ALA A 141 -13.71 -3.60 -8.89
N SER A 142 -12.59 -2.87 -8.88
CA SER A 142 -11.96 -2.36 -7.65
C SER A 142 -12.15 -0.85 -7.51
N SER A 143 -13.05 -0.31 -8.32
CA SER A 143 -13.47 1.08 -8.31
C SER A 143 -14.85 1.17 -7.68
N ILE A 144 -15.05 2.15 -6.82
CA ILE A 144 -16.35 2.45 -6.19
C ILE A 144 -16.72 3.89 -6.48
N ASP A 145 -18.01 4.20 -6.52
CA ASP A 145 -18.47 5.59 -6.47
C ASP A 145 -18.50 6.06 -5.00
N PRO A 146 -17.69 7.04 -4.56
CA PRO A 146 -17.72 7.50 -3.17
C PRO A 146 -19.04 8.15 -2.77
N ALA A 147 -19.90 8.53 -3.72
CA ALA A 147 -21.24 9.04 -3.45
C ALA A 147 -22.17 7.96 -2.89
N THR A 148 -21.93 6.68 -3.19
CA THR A 148 -22.74 5.56 -2.67
C THR A 148 -22.37 5.15 -1.25
N LEU A 149 -21.19 5.55 -0.76
CA LEU A 149 -20.77 5.35 0.62
C LEU A 149 -21.58 6.21 1.59
N ASP A 150 -21.79 5.72 2.80
CA ASP A 150 -22.41 6.55 3.83
C ASP A 150 -21.46 7.71 4.27
N PRO A 151 -21.99 8.78 4.88
CA PRO A 151 -21.18 9.93 5.26
C PRO A 151 -20.03 9.61 6.24
N LEU A 152 -20.18 8.63 7.13
CA LEU A 152 -19.15 8.20 8.08
C LEU A 152 -18.06 7.40 7.37
N GLU A 153 -18.42 6.42 6.54
CA GLU A 153 -17.48 5.65 5.72
C GLU A 153 -16.64 6.57 4.83
N ARG A 154 -17.29 7.53 4.17
CA ARG A 154 -16.62 8.52 3.31
C ARG A 154 -15.62 9.37 4.10
N ARG A 155 -15.96 9.78 5.33
CA ARG A 155 -15.02 10.50 6.22
C ARG A 155 -13.87 9.60 6.64
N HIS A 156 -14.15 8.35 6.99
CA HIS A 156 -13.14 7.39 7.43
C HIS A 156 -12.15 7.09 6.29
N LEU A 157 -12.63 6.87 5.07
CA LEU A 157 -11.80 6.68 3.87
C LEU A 157 -10.93 7.90 3.57
N ARG A 158 -11.49 9.12 3.69
CA ARG A 158 -10.71 10.36 3.56
C ARG A 158 -9.60 10.46 4.59
N ASN A 159 -9.90 10.14 5.84
CA ASN A 159 -8.91 10.19 6.91
C ASN A 159 -7.81 9.15 6.66
N ALA A 160 -8.17 7.93 6.25
CA ALA A 160 -7.22 6.89 5.85
C ALA A 160 -6.25 7.38 4.75
N PHE A 161 -6.76 8.00 3.68
CA PHE A 161 -5.92 8.54 2.61
C PHE A 161 -5.00 9.68 3.07
N ARG A 162 -5.51 10.58 3.93
CA ARG A 162 -4.68 11.64 4.52
C ARG A 162 -3.55 11.05 5.37
N THR A 163 -3.85 10.02 6.17
CA THR A 163 -2.84 9.37 7.01
C THR A 163 -1.78 8.67 6.18
N ILE A 164 -2.18 7.91 5.15
CA ILE A 164 -1.22 7.27 4.24
C ILE A 164 -0.30 8.32 3.60
N ASN A 165 -0.86 9.41 3.06
CA ASN A 165 -0.07 10.50 2.48
C ASN A 165 0.90 11.13 3.49
N GLY A 166 0.43 11.44 4.71
CA GLY A 166 1.27 12.02 5.76
C GLY A 166 2.45 11.11 6.14
N ILE A 167 2.22 9.80 6.21
CA ILE A 167 3.29 8.83 6.48
C ILE A 167 4.25 8.72 5.29
N GLN A 168 3.75 8.68 4.04
CA GLN A 168 4.61 8.70 2.84
C GLN A 168 5.49 9.94 2.82
N GLU A 169 4.95 11.12 3.14
CA GLU A 169 5.70 12.37 3.19
C GLU A 169 6.79 12.37 4.27
N ARG A 170 6.45 11.92 5.49
CA ARG A 170 7.43 11.80 6.58
C ARG A 170 8.56 10.84 6.21
N LEU A 171 8.22 9.67 5.68
CA LEU A 171 9.20 8.67 5.27
C LEU A 171 10.03 9.16 4.07
N SER A 172 9.43 9.86 3.12
CA SER A 172 10.11 10.46 1.97
C SER A 172 11.20 11.43 2.41
N ARG A 173 10.87 12.36 3.32
CA ARG A 173 11.89 13.26 3.91
C ARG A 173 13.02 12.47 4.56
N LYS A 174 12.68 11.52 5.43
CA LYS A 174 13.68 10.67 6.11
C LYS A 174 14.56 9.87 5.14
N TRP A 175 14.02 9.39 4.02
CA TRP A 175 14.74 8.49 3.12
C TRP A 175 15.55 9.21 2.05
N PHE A 176 15.08 10.36 1.57
CA PHE A 176 15.73 11.08 0.46
C PHE A 176 16.54 12.29 0.92
N ASP A 177 16.25 12.89 2.08
CA ASP A 177 17.09 13.98 2.62
C ASP A 177 18.45 13.47 3.13
N TYR A 178 18.56 12.15 3.39
CA TYR A 178 19.82 11.47 3.74
C TYR A 178 20.63 10.99 2.53
N GLU A 179 20.02 10.88 1.34
CA GLU A 179 20.72 10.41 0.12
C GLU A 179 21.44 11.55 -0.64
N GLY A 180 21.23 12.81 -0.22
CA GLY A 180 21.84 14.01 -0.80
C GLY A 180 23.08 14.54 -0.06
N ARG A 181 23.68 13.76 0.85
CA ARG A 181 24.96 14.09 1.52
C ARG A 181 26.01 13.04 1.24
#